data_AF-A0A7S0UGT9-F1
#
_entry.id   AF-A0A7S0UGT9-F1
#
_cell.length_a   1.000
_cell.length_b   1.000
_cell.length_c   1.000
_cell.angle_alpha   90.00
_cell.angle_beta   90.00
_cell.angle_gamma   90.00
#
_symmetry.space_group_name_H-M   'P 1'
#
loop_
_entity.id
_entity.type
_entity.pdbx_description
1 polymer ?
#
loop_
_entity_poly.entity_id
_entity_poly.type
_entity_poly.pdbx_seq_one_letter_code
_entity_poly.pdbx_strand_id
1 'polypeptide(L)'
;EHLRAMWSERLSGIECDIEVWQGVLAVHSLVVTPQDNTAAWLKFASHCRKQKRFNLSEKALRTQLRGCTNIHEMTTQVEPNVALAWFKHLWTVGEKEQALAGMQSFARAGCGNNQAKARCHLRLGEW
;
A
#
# COMPACT_ATOMS: atom_id res chain seq x y z
N GLU A 1 -1.95 17.98 -14.71
CA GLU A 1 -1.00 17.83 -13.58
C GLU A 1 -1.33 18.69 -12.36
N HIS A 2 -1.74 19.96 -12.53
CA HIS A 2 -2.02 20.89 -11.42
C HIS A 2 -3.02 20.36 -10.35
N LEU A 3 -4.08 19.67 -10.78
CA LEU A 3 -5.06 19.08 -9.86
C LEU A 3 -4.46 17.99 -8.95
N ARG A 4 -3.54 17.15 -9.45
CA ARG A 4 -2.89 16.09 -8.66
C ARG A 4 -1.94 16.66 -7.59
N ALA A 5 -1.23 17.73 -7.93
CA ALA A 5 -0.34 18.43 -7.00
C ALA A 5 -1.13 19.10 -5.87
N MET A 6 -2.16 19.89 -6.20
CA MET A 6 -3.05 20.52 -5.22
C MET A 6 -3.72 19.48 -4.30
N TRP A 7 -4.15 18.35 -4.87
CA TRP A 7 -4.71 17.25 -4.08
C TRP A 7 -3.70 16.63 -3.12
N SER A 8 -2.47 16.40 -3.57
CA SER A 8 -1.41 15.84 -2.72
C SER A 8 -1.05 16.77 -1.56
N GLU A 9 -1.03 18.08 -1.79
CA GLU A 9 -0.81 19.11 -0.79
C GLU A 9 -1.97 19.19 0.20
N ARG A 10 -3.21 19.23 -0.27
CA ARG A 10 -4.40 19.22 0.60
C ARG A 10 -4.47 17.97 1.47
N LEU A 11 -4.22 16.78 0.89
CA LEU A 11 -4.18 15.50 1.62
C LEU A 11 -3.09 15.46 2.73
N SER A 12 -2.05 16.28 2.63
CA SER A 12 -1.00 16.34 3.64
C SER A 12 -1.42 17.04 4.94
N GLY A 13 -2.43 17.91 4.87
CA GLY A 13 -2.96 18.68 6.00
C GLY A 13 -4.28 18.17 6.57
N ILE A 14 -4.83 17.07 6.02
CA ILE A 14 -6.07 16.48 6.55
C ILE A 14 -5.79 15.84 7.91
N GLU A 15 -6.66 16.15 8.88
CA GLU A 15 -6.65 15.53 10.19
C GLU A 15 -6.71 14.00 10.10
N CYS A 16 -6.17 13.33 11.12
CA CYS A 16 -6.01 11.89 11.21
C CYS A 16 -7.33 11.10 11.37
N ASP A 17 -8.47 11.61 10.92
CA ASP A 17 -9.75 10.89 11.02
C ASP A 17 -9.98 9.96 9.81
N ILE A 18 -10.20 8.68 10.09
CA ILE A 18 -10.40 7.66 9.06
C ILE A 18 -11.65 7.92 8.22
N GLU A 19 -12.72 8.44 8.79
CA GLU A 19 -13.98 8.72 8.09
C GLU A 19 -13.80 9.86 7.07
N VAL A 20 -13.05 10.90 7.46
CA VAL A 20 -12.68 11.99 6.55
C VAL A 20 -11.86 11.46 5.38
N TRP A 21 -10.85 10.63 5.66
CA TRP A 21 -10.05 10.00 4.61
C TRP A 21 -10.89 9.14 3.65
N GLN A 22 -11.87 8.38 4.16
CA GLN A 22 -12.76 7.59 3.33
C GLN A 22 -13.62 8.46 2.41
N GLY A 23 -14.24 9.51 2.95
CA GLY A 23 -15.07 10.43 2.16
C GLY A 23 -14.25 11.13 1.06
N VAL A 24 -13.07 11.61 1.41
CA VAL A 24 -12.15 12.29 0.47
C VAL A 24 -11.69 11.35 -0.64
N LEU A 25 -11.30 10.11 -0.31
CA LEU A 25 -10.91 9.11 -1.31
C LEU A 25 -12.10 8.66 -2.18
N ALA A 26 -13.30 8.55 -1.62
CA ALA A 26 -14.50 8.19 -2.37
C ALA A 26 -14.83 9.24 -3.44
N VAL A 27 -14.82 10.53 -3.08
CA VAL A 27 -15.03 11.63 -4.03
C VAL A 27 -13.94 11.68 -5.08
N HIS A 28 -12.68 11.51 -4.68
CA HIS A 28 -11.56 11.50 -5.64
C HIS A 28 -11.65 10.34 -6.64
N SER A 29 -12.16 9.19 -6.20
CA SER A 29 -12.29 7.99 -7.04
C SER A 29 -13.30 8.15 -8.17
N LEU A 30 -14.15 9.18 -8.13
CA LEU A 30 -15.07 9.52 -9.22
C LEU A 30 -14.35 10.06 -10.46
N VAL A 31 -13.16 10.64 -10.29
CA VAL A 31 -12.42 11.33 -11.36
C VAL A 31 -11.02 10.78 -11.60
N VAL A 32 -10.45 10.05 -10.63
CA VAL A 32 -9.12 9.43 -10.75
C VAL A 32 -9.21 8.01 -10.21
N THR A 33 -8.74 7.03 -11.00
CA THR A 33 -8.78 5.64 -10.54
C THR A 33 -7.90 5.46 -9.30
N PRO A 34 -8.26 4.54 -8.38
CA PRO A 34 -7.46 4.31 -7.19
C PRO A 34 -5.98 4.04 -7.50
N GLN A 35 -5.70 3.36 -8.61
CA GLN A 35 -4.35 2.97 -8.98
C GLN A 35 -3.56 4.09 -9.66
N ASP A 36 -4.23 5.15 -10.14
CA ASP A 36 -3.57 6.39 -10.55
C ASP A 36 -3.24 7.30 -9.35
N ASN A 37 -3.74 6.96 -8.15
CA ASN A 37 -3.48 7.69 -6.90
C ASN A 37 -2.91 6.78 -5.79
N THR A 38 -2.00 5.88 -6.15
CA THR A 38 -1.41 4.89 -5.23
C THR A 38 -0.88 5.52 -3.94
N ALA A 39 -0.21 6.67 -4.04
CA ALA A 39 0.39 7.34 -2.88
C ALA A 39 -0.64 7.71 -1.79
N ALA A 40 -1.81 8.24 -2.16
CA ALA A 40 -2.86 8.58 -1.20
C ALA A 40 -3.47 7.34 -0.54
N TRP A 41 -3.72 6.30 -1.34
CA TRP A 41 -4.25 5.02 -0.84
C TRP A 41 -3.27 4.31 0.09
N LEU A 42 -1.96 4.36 -0.18
CA LEU A 42 -0.93 3.82 0.71
C LEU A 42 -0.81 4.60 2.01
N LYS A 43 -0.95 5.94 1.97
CA LYS A 43 -1.04 6.77 3.18
C LYS A 43 -2.25 6.37 4.02
N PHE A 44 -3.42 6.25 3.41
CA PHE A 44 -4.65 5.82 4.08
C PHE A 44 -4.55 4.42 4.69
N ALA A 45 -4.02 3.44 3.94
CA ALA A 45 -3.81 2.09 4.44
C ALA A 45 -2.84 2.07 5.64
N SER A 46 -1.74 2.82 5.55
CA SER A 46 -0.77 2.98 6.65
C SER A 46 -1.43 3.59 7.89
N HIS A 47 -2.30 4.58 7.69
CA HIS A 47 -3.06 5.25 8.75
C HIS A 47 -4.03 4.29 9.44
N CYS A 48 -4.84 3.56 8.67
CA CYS A 48 -5.75 2.54 9.17
C CYS A 48 -5.02 1.45 9.96
N ARG A 49 -3.85 1.00 9.46
CA ARG A 49 -3.02 0.01 10.14
C ARG A 49 -2.49 0.54 11.48
N LYS A 50 -2.03 1.79 11.55
CA LYS A 50 -1.57 2.42 12.81
C LYS A 50 -2.69 2.54 13.85
N GLN A 51 -3.92 2.82 13.41
CA GLN A 51 -5.09 2.86 14.29
C GLN A 51 -5.73 1.49 14.54
N LYS A 52 -5.08 0.38 14.17
CA LYS A 52 -5.59 -0.99 14.33
C LYS A 52 -6.92 -1.26 13.61
N ARG A 53 -7.31 -0.43 12.64
CA ARG A 53 -8.45 -0.69 11.74
C ARG A 53 -8.00 -1.56 10.57
N PHE A 54 -7.62 -2.80 10.86
CA PHE A 54 -6.99 -3.70 9.88
C PHE A 54 -7.90 -3.98 8.68
N ASN A 55 -9.20 -4.21 8.90
CA ASN A 55 -10.17 -4.45 7.82
C ASN A 55 -10.19 -3.33 6.77
N LEU A 56 -10.02 -2.08 7.17
CA LEU A 56 -9.99 -0.94 6.26
C LEU A 56 -8.65 -0.85 5.52
N SER A 57 -7.55 -1.09 6.23
CA SER A 57 -6.23 -1.20 5.63
C SER A 57 -6.19 -2.29 4.56
N GLU A 58 -6.79 -3.45 4.85
CA GLU A 58 -6.82 -4.59 3.94
C GLU A 58 -7.61 -4.24 2.68
N LYS A 59 -8.84 -3.70 2.83
CA LYS A 59 -9.67 -3.25 1.69
C LYS A 59 -8.92 -2.25 0.81
N ALA A 60 -8.30 -1.24 1.41
CA ALA A 60 -7.53 -0.23 0.68
C ALA A 60 -6.36 -0.85 -0.11
N LEU A 61 -5.62 -1.78 0.49
CA LEU A 61 -4.51 -2.45 -0.19
C LEU A 61 -5.00 -3.40 -1.28
N ARG A 62 -6.10 -4.13 -1.08
CA ARG A 62 -6.71 -5.00 -2.10
C ARG A 62 -7.16 -4.22 -3.33
N THR A 63 -7.71 -3.01 -3.15
CA THR A 63 -8.04 -2.11 -4.27
C THR A 63 -6.80 -1.74 -5.09
N GLN A 64 -5.65 -1.54 -4.43
CA GLN A 64 -4.37 -1.24 -5.10
C GLN A 64 -3.72 -2.46 -5.75
N LEU A 65 -3.93 -3.65 -5.20
CA LEU A 65 -3.40 -4.90 -5.74
C LEU A 65 -4.10 -5.38 -7.02
N ARG A 66 -5.20 -4.74 -7.45
CA ARG A 66 -5.94 -5.09 -8.68
C ARG A 66 -6.38 -6.57 -8.74
N GLY A 67 -6.54 -7.22 -7.60
CA GLY A 67 -6.86 -8.65 -7.53
C GLY A 67 -5.67 -9.59 -7.71
N CYS A 68 -4.44 -9.08 -7.86
CA CYS A 68 -3.24 -9.91 -7.87
C CYS A 68 -3.10 -10.66 -6.54
N THR A 69 -3.02 -11.98 -6.62
CA THR A 69 -2.91 -12.85 -5.42
C THR A 69 -1.58 -13.56 -5.32
N ASN A 70 -0.87 -13.73 -6.44
CA ASN A 70 0.42 -14.39 -6.46
C ASN A 70 1.58 -13.39 -6.58
N ILE A 71 2.76 -13.83 -6.12
CA ILE A 71 3.97 -13.00 -6.06
C ILE A 71 4.45 -12.57 -7.46
N HIS A 72 4.26 -13.42 -8.47
CA HIS A 72 4.67 -13.13 -9.83
C HIS A 72 3.88 -11.96 -10.43
N GLU A 73 2.55 -11.97 -10.28
CA GLU A 73 1.66 -10.86 -10.64
C GLU A 73 2.01 -9.59 -9.85
N MET A 74 2.24 -9.71 -8.54
CA MET A 74 2.65 -8.56 -7.72
C MET A 74 3.99 -7.96 -8.16
N THR A 75 4.87 -8.75 -8.77
CA THR A 75 6.17 -8.28 -9.27
C THR A 75 6.06 -7.60 -10.64
N THR A 76 5.12 -8.05 -11.47
CA THR A 76 5.00 -7.63 -12.87
C THR A 76 3.94 -6.55 -13.10
N GLN A 77 2.87 -6.53 -12.31
CA GLN A 77 1.67 -5.73 -12.56
C GLN A 77 1.40 -4.67 -11.48
N VAL A 78 2.08 -4.76 -10.34
CA VAL A 78 1.81 -3.91 -9.18
C VAL A 78 3.04 -3.06 -8.85
N GLU A 79 2.80 -1.81 -8.46
CA GLU A 79 3.88 -0.93 -7.98
C GLU A 79 4.55 -1.56 -6.74
N PRO A 80 5.89 -1.65 -6.68
CA PRO A 80 6.59 -2.33 -5.58
C PRO A 80 6.24 -1.82 -4.18
N ASN A 81 5.89 -0.53 -4.05
CA ASN A 81 5.47 0.06 -2.79
C ASN A 81 4.14 -0.52 -2.26
N VAL A 82 3.24 -0.93 -3.16
CA VAL A 82 1.96 -1.56 -2.80
C VAL A 82 2.20 -2.97 -2.27
N ALA A 83 3.01 -3.77 -2.98
CA ALA A 83 3.39 -5.11 -2.53
C ALA A 83 4.07 -5.07 -1.16
N LEU A 84 4.99 -4.13 -0.95
CA LEU A 84 5.64 -3.95 0.36
C LEU A 84 4.68 -3.51 1.46
N ALA A 85 3.69 -2.65 1.13
CA ALA A 85 2.67 -2.26 2.10
C ALA A 85 1.75 -3.42 2.47
N TRP A 86 1.46 -4.32 1.53
CA TRP A 86 0.73 -5.57 1.75
C TRP A 86 1.45 -6.50 2.72
N PHE A 87 2.73 -6.82 2.48
CA PHE A 87 3.48 -7.69 3.40
C PHE A 87 3.60 -7.08 4.80
N LYS A 88 3.78 -5.75 4.90
CA LYS A 88 3.75 -5.05 6.20
C LYS A 88 2.40 -5.15 6.89
N HIS A 89 1.31 -5.13 6.14
CA HIS A 89 -0.03 -5.32 6.68
C HIS A 89 -0.19 -6.74 7.24
N LEU A 90 0.13 -7.77 6.46
CA LEU A 90 0.09 -9.17 6.90
C LEU A 90 0.90 -9.40 8.19
N TRP A 91 2.12 -8.84 8.25
CA TRP A 91 2.97 -8.89 9.43
C TRP A 91 2.29 -8.30 10.68
N THR A 92 1.63 -7.15 10.54
CA THR A 92 0.95 -6.49 11.67
C THR A 92 -0.34 -7.17 12.10
N VAL A 93 -1.02 -7.88 11.20
CA VAL A 93 -2.25 -8.63 11.51
C VAL A 93 -1.93 -9.93 12.27
N GLY A 94 -0.69 -10.44 12.12
CA GLY A 94 -0.21 -11.65 12.81
C GLY A 94 0.15 -12.79 11.87
N GLU A 95 -0.11 -12.65 10.56
CA GLU A 95 0.22 -13.62 9.52
C GLU A 95 1.70 -13.54 9.12
N LYS A 96 2.60 -13.67 10.11
CA LYS A 96 4.03 -13.43 9.96
C LYS A 96 4.71 -14.40 8.98
N GLU A 97 4.33 -15.67 9.01
CA GLU A 97 4.90 -16.68 8.10
C GLU A 97 4.58 -16.36 6.64
N GLN A 98 3.32 -16.03 6.34
CA GLN A 98 2.91 -15.63 4.99
C GLN A 98 3.58 -14.32 4.56
N ALA A 99 3.68 -13.34 5.46
CA ALA A 99 4.35 -12.08 5.20
C ALA A 99 5.83 -12.28 4.86
N LEU A 100 6.55 -13.09 5.64
CA LEU A 100 7.97 -13.37 5.44
C LEU A 100 8.21 -14.18 4.17
N ALA A 101 7.48 -15.28 3.98
CA ALA A 101 7.62 -16.14 2.80
C ALA A 101 7.28 -15.38 1.50
N GLY A 102 6.20 -14.60 1.52
CA GLY A 102 5.80 -13.75 0.40
C GLY A 102 6.85 -12.68 0.08
N MET A 103 7.38 -12.02 1.11
CA MET A 103 8.39 -10.97 0.93
C MET A 103 9.75 -11.51 0.47
N GLN A 104 10.18 -12.68 0.93
CA GLN A 104 11.37 -13.37 0.42
C GLN A 104 11.20 -13.76 -1.04
N SER A 105 10.04 -14.30 -1.40
CA SER A 105 9.71 -14.66 -2.78
C SER A 105 9.68 -13.43 -3.68
N PHE A 106 9.12 -12.32 -3.20
CA PHE A 106 9.07 -11.04 -3.90
C PHE A 106 10.48 -10.46 -4.11
N ALA A 107 11.35 -10.53 -3.10
CA ALA A 107 12.73 -10.09 -3.21
C ALA A 107 13.54 -10.92 -4.24
N ARG A 108 13.28 -12.24 -4.31
CA ARG A 108 13.92 -13.14 -5.28
C ARG A 108 13.38 -12.97 -6.70
N ALA A 109 12.06 -12.78 -6.86
CA ALA A 109 11.41 -12.58 -8.16
C ALA A 109 11.80 -11.26 -8.83
N GLY A 110 12.32 -10.31 -8.05
CA GLY A 110 12.84 -9.03 -8.51
C GLY A 110 12.01 -7.86 -7.98
N CYS A 111 12.32 -7.37 -6.77
CA CYS A 111 11.72 -6.15 -6.21
C CYS A 111 12.00 -4.97 -7.16
N GLY A 112 11.04 -4.62 -8.04
CA GLY A 112 11.10 -3.58 -9.07
C GLY A 112 12.33 -2.67 -9.08
N ASN A 113 12.26 -1.50 -8.43
CA ASN A 113 13.38 -0.55 -8.39
C ASN A 113 14.36 -0.82 -7.23
N ASN A 114 15.60 -0.32 -7.34
CA ASN A 114 16.66 -0.51 -6.34
C ASN A 114 16.25 -0.02 -4.93
N GLN A 115 15.44 1.03 -4.86
CA GLN A 115 14.95 1.57 -3.59
C GLN A 115 13.97 0.60 -2.90
N ALA A 116 13.05 0.01 -3.65
CA ALA A 116 12.15 -1.02 -3.16
C ALA A 116 12.95 -2.24 -2.71
N LYS A 117 13.92 -2.69 -3.51
CA LYS A 117 14.81 -3.81 -3.16
C LYS A 117 15.58 -3.58 -1.85
N ALA A 118 16.17 -2.40 -1.66
CA ALA A 118 16.84 -2.04 -0.41
C ALA A 118 15.89 -2.08 0.78
N ARG A 119 14.67 -1.55 0.63
CA ARG A 119 13.62 -1.60 1.66
C ARG A 119 13.12 -3.03 1.91
N CYS A 120 13.09 -3.88 0.87
CA CYS A 120 12.78 -5.30 0.98
C CYS A 120 13.78 -5.98 1.91
N HIS A 121 15.08 -5.89 1.60
CA HIS A 121 16.13 -6.52 2.40
C HIS A 121 16.25 -5.97 3.82
N LEU A 122 16.08 -4.65 4.00
CA LEU A 122 16.10 -4.06 5.33
C LEU A 122 14.99 -4.66 6.22
N ARG A 123 13.77 -4.77 5.70
CA ARG A 123 12.65 -5.33 6.46
C ARG A 123 12.77 -6.82 6.69
N LEU A 124 13.29 -7.57 5.74
CA LEU A 124 13.60 -8.99 5.92
C LEU A 124 14.65 -9.24 7.01
N GLY A 125 15.55 -8.29 7.26
CA GLY A 125 16.51 -8.37 8.37
C GLY A 125 15.93 -7.92 9.72
N GLU A 126 14.90 -7.07 9.73
CA GLU A 126 14.19 -6.65 10.94
C GLU A 126 13.15 -7.66 11.43
N TRP A 127 12.68 -8.56 10.54
CA TRP A 127 11.64 -9.55 10.79
C TRP A 127 12.23 -10.91 11.13
#